data_AF-V9H7Z2-F1
#
_entry.id   AF-V9H7Z2-F1
#
_cell.length_a   1.000
_cell.length_b   1.000
_cell.length_c   1.000
_cell.angle_alpha   90.00
_cell.angle_beta   90.00
_cell.angle_gamma   90.00
#
_symmetry.space_group_name_H-M   'P 1'
#
loop_
_entity.id
_entity.type
_entity.pdbx_description
1 polymer ?
#
loop_
_entity_poly.entity_id
_entity_poly.type
_entity_poly.pdbx_seq_one_letter_code
_entity_poly.pdbx_strand_id
1 'polypeptide(L)'
;MQQFEINNYIKKQITEYLEAKQCDLQIAMNDEQMNRELAAILHKGFPTMVQKFYSLKKFETFLWEKREFLYTHIHARLEALNRPKK
;
A
#
# COMPACT_ATOMS: atom_id res chain seq x y z
N MET A 1 -15.00 -2.01 -14.07
CA MET A 1 -14.53 -2.77 -12.89
C MET A 1 -13.57 -1.87 -12.13
N GLN A 2 -13.86 -1.49 -10.90
CA GLN A 2 -12.96 -0.64 -10.11
C GLN A 2 -11.71 -1.46 -9.77
N GLN A 3 -10.62 -1.16 -10.47
CA GLN A 3 -9.31 -1.73 -10.19
C GLN A 3 -8.85 -1.23 -8.81
N PHE A 4 -7.88 -1.93 -8.20
CA PHE A 4 -7.22 -1.42 -7.01
C PHE A 4 -6.64 -0.02 -7.30
N GLU A 5 -7.16 0.98 -6.59
CA GLU A 5 -6.72 2.37 -6.68
C GLU A 5 -6.26 2.84 -5.31
N ILE A 6 -4.97 3.18 -5.22
CA ILE A 6 -4.46 3.99 -4.12
C ILE A 6 -5.07 5.38 -4.29
N ASN A 7 -5.91 5.79 -3.34
CA ASN A 7 -6.50 7.13 -3.32
C ASN A 7 -5.70 8.07 -2.42
N ASN A 8 -6.06 9.36 -2.42
CA ASN A 8 -5.36 10.37 -1.61
C ASN A 8 -5.39 10.09 -0.09
N TYR A 9 -6.45 9.43 0.41
CA TYR A 9 -6.54 9.07 1.82
C TYR A 9 -5.57 7.94 2.20
N ILE A 10 -5.43 6.92 1.37
CA ILE A 10 -4.46 5.84 1.57
C ILE A 10 -3.03 6.36 1.40
N LYS A 11 -2.79 7.19 0.38
CA LYS A 11 -1.51 7.88 0.20
C LYS A 11 -1.10 8.63 1.46
N LYS A 12 -1.99 9.46 2.00
CA LYS A 12 -1.74 10.23 3.23
C LYS A 12 -1.34 9.32 4.40
N GLN A 13 -2.09 8.23 4.62
CA GLN A 13 -1.75 7.26 5.69
C GLN A 13 -0.39 6.58 5.47
N ILE A 14 -0.04 6.24 4.23
CA ILE A 14 1.27 5.66 3.92
C ILE A 14 2.38 6.70 4.19
N THR A 15 2.20 7.94 3.76
CA THR A 15 3.16 9.02 4.02
C THR A 15 3.35 9.27 5.51
N GLU A 16 2.27 9.44 6.28
CA GLU A 16 2.32 9.63 7.73
C GLU A 16 3.00 8.45 8.44
N TYR A 17 2.72 7.22 7.99
CA TYR A 17 3.35 6.01 8.50
C TYR A 17 4.87 5.99 8.27
N LEU A 18 5.30 6.28 7.04
CA LEU A 18 6.71 6.30 6.66
C LEU A 18 7.47 7.42 7.38
N GLU A 19 6.87 8.61 7.51
CA GLU A 19 7.43 9.73 8.27
C GLU A 19 7.60 9.39 9.75
N ALA A 20 6.59 8.76 10.37
CA ALA A 20 6.65 8.35 11.77
C ALA A 20 7.71 7.28 12.05
N LYS A 21 7.95 6.38 11.08
CA LYS A 21 8.99 5.34 11.16
C LYS A 21 10.36 5.83 10.66
N GLN A 22 10.44 7.05 10.14
CA GLN A 22 11.64 7.65 9.55
C GLN A 22 12.30 6.76 8.49
N CYS A 23 11.49 6.11 7.65
CA CYS A 23 11.97 5.19 6.62
C CYS A 23 11.28 5.46 5.28
N ASP A 24 11.84 4.91 4.21
CA ASP A 24 11.23 4.93 2.89
C ASP A 24 10.34 3.69 2.65
N LEU A 25 9.56 3.74 1.57
CA LEU A 25 8.67 2.66 1.18
C LEU A 25 9.42 1.33 0.94
N GLN A 26 10.64 1.38 0.40
CA GLN A 26 11.41 0.19 0.08
C GLN A 26 11.88 -0.52 1.35
N ILE A 27 12.38 0.23 2.33
CA ILE A 27 12.77 -0.26 3.65
C ILE A 27 11.55 -0.85 4.35
N ALA A 28 10.44 -0.12 4.40
CA ALA A 28 9.22 -0.58 5.06
C ALA A 28 8.62 -1.83 4.40
N MET A 29 8.74 -1.99 3.08
CA MET A 29 8.27 -3.20 2.39
C MET A 29 9.19 -4.41 2.58
N ASN A 30 10.47 -4.21 2.90
CA ASN A 30 11.45 -5.28 3.12
C ASN A 30 11.56 -5.73 4.59
N ASP A 31 11.05 -4.93 5.53
CA ASP A 31 10.86 -5.35 6.92
C ASP A 31 9.51 -6.06 7.08
N GLU A 32 9.50 -7.26 7.67
CA GLU A 32 8.29 -8.09 7.74
C GLU A 32 7.19 -7.45 8.61
N GLN A 33 7.58 -6.79 9.70
CA GLN A 33 6.61 -6.12 10.57
C GLN A 33 6.03 -4.90 9.86
N MET A 34 6.87 -4.05 9.28
CA MET A 34 6.42 -2.86 8.57
C MET A 34 5.61 -3.22 7.32
N ASN A 35 5.95 -4.31 6.63
CA ASN A 35 5.18 -4.80 5.48
C ASN A 35 3.75 -5.18 5.89
N ARG A 36 3.56 -5.85 7.03
CA ARG A 36 2.21 -6.16 7.55
C ARG A 36 1.44 -4.91 7.94
N GLU A 37 2.11 -3.94 8.57
CA GLU A 37 1.51 -2.64 8.90
C GLU A 37 1.08 -1.89 7.62
N LEU A 38 1.91 -1.86 6.59
CA LEU A 38 1.57 -1.32 5.27
C LEU A 38 0.44 -2.09 4.59
N ALA A 39 0.40 -3.43 4.72
CA ALA A 39 -0.68 -4.24 4.19
C ALA A 39 -2.02 -3.83 4.80
N ALA A 40 -2.07 -3.56 6.11
CA ALA A 40 -3.27 -3.07 6.77
C ALA A 40 -3.73 -1.71 6.24
N ILE A 41 -2.79 -0.79 5.95
CA ILE A 41 -3.10 0.52 5.37
C ILE A 41 -3.66 0.36 3.95
N LEU A 42 -2.97 -0.39 3.09
CA LEU A 42 -3.36 -0.62 1.70
C LEU A 42 -4.69 -1.40 1.59
N HIS A 43 -4.94 -2.35 2.48
CA HIS A 43 -6.18 -3.15 2.53
C HIS A 43 -7.41 -2.29 2.83
N LYS A 44 -7.28 -1.25 3.68
CA LYS A 44 -8.36 -0.26 3.91
C LYS A 44 -8.75 0.49 2.64
N GLY A 45 -7.84 0.57 1.66
CA GLY A 45 -8.09 1.16 0.35
C GLY A 45 -8.91 0.30 -0.59
N PHE A 46 -9.08 -0.99 -0.27
CA PHE A 46 -9.85 -1.90 -1.12
C PHE A 46 -11.35 -1.56 -1.06
N PRO A 47 -12.09 -1.69 -2.17
CA PRO A 47 -13.54 -1.68 -2.13
C PRO A 47 -14.07 -2.74 -1.15
N THR A 48 -15.16 -2.46 -0.44
CA THR A 48 -15.74 -3.36 0.58
C THR A 48 -15.97 -4.78 0.06
N MET A 49 -16.37 -4.92 -1.21
CA MET A 49 -16.54 -6.23 -1.84
C MET A 49 -15.22 -7.00 -1.93
N VAL A 50 -14.11 -6.34 -2.26
CA VAL A 50 -12.79 -6.96 -2.33
C VAL A 50 -12.31 -7.36 -0.93
N GLN A 51 -12.53 -6.53 0.08
CA GLN A 51 -12.19 -6.86 1.48
C GLN A 51 -12.90 -8.13 1.98
N LYS A 52 -14.12 -8.39 1.52
CA LYS A 52 -14.89 -9.60 1.88
C LYS A 52 -14.32 -10.89 1.29
N PHE A 53 -13.80 -10.85 0.05
CA PHE A 53 -13.21 -12.02 -0.60
C PHE A 53 -11.72 -12.19 -0.30
N TYR A 54 -11.05 -11.09 0.01
CA TYR A 54 -9.62 -11.01 0.18
C TYR A 54 -9.30 -10.41 1.55
N SER A 55 -9.14 -11.30 2.53
CA SER A 55 -8.87 -10.92 3.92
C SER A 55 -7.52 -10.22 4.06
N LEU A 56 -7.37 -9.45 5.14
CA LEU A 56 -6.10 -8.80 5.49
C LEU A 56 -4.96 -9.83 5.53
N LYS A 57 -5.15 -10.97 6.20
CA LYS A 57 -4.14 -12.03 6.28
C LYS A 57 -3.68 -12.55 4.92
N LYS A 58 -4.61 -12.74 3.97
CA LYS A 58 -4.25 -13.15 2.59
C LYS A 58 -3.44 -12.07 1.89
N PHE A 59 -3.80 -10.81 2.12
CA PHE A 59 -3.09 -9.68 1.53
C PHE A 59 -1.71 -9.46 2.15
N GLU A 60 -1.54 -9.62 3.46
CA GLU A 60 -0.23 -9.60 4.12
C GLU A 60 0.71 -10.61 3.47
N THR A 61 0.27 -11.87 3.32
CA THR A 61 1.07 -12.91 2.66
C THR A 61 1.39 -12.54 1.21
N PHE A 62 0.40 -12.09 0.44
CA PHE A 62 0.62 -11.71 -0.95
C PHE A 62 1.54 -10.50 -1.10
N LEU A 63 1.37 -9.48 -0.27
CA LEU A 63 2.21 -8.28 -0.27
C LEU A 63 3.65 -8.65 0.06
N TRP A 64 3.86 -9.54 1.02
CA TRP A 64 5.18 -10.04 1.40
C TRP A 64 5.86 -10.84 0.28
N GLU A 65 5.15 -11.83 -0.28
CA GLU A 65 5.65 -12.71 -1.35
C GLU A 65 5.95 -11.95 -2.65
N LYS A 66 5.18 -10.90 -2.94
CA LYS A 66 5.30 -10.11 -4.16
C LYS A 66 5.88 -8.71 -3.92
N ARG A 67 6.50 -8.46 -2.76
CA ARG A 67 6.94 -7.11 -2.34
C ARG A 67 7.82 -6.39 -3.37
N GLU A 68 8.75 -7.10 -4.02
CA GLU A 68 9.66 -6.52 -5.00
C GLU A 68 8.92 -6.01 -6.24
N PHE A 69 7.97 -6.82 -6.73
CA PHE A 69 7.10 -6.47 -7.85
C PHE A 69 6.13 -5.34 -7.45
N LEU A 70 5.49 -5.47 -6.29
CA LEU A 70 4.49 -4.54 -5.81
C LEU A 70 5.08 -3.19 -5.42
N TYR A 71 6.34 -3.14 -4.97
CA TYR A 71 7.04 -1.89 -4.68
C TYR A 71 7.00 -0.94 -5.87
N THR A 72 7.39 -1.43 -7.05
CA THR A 72 7.40 -0.62 -8.29
C THR A 72 5.99 -0.10 -8.60
N HIS A 73 4.98 -0.94 -8.45
CA HIS A 73 3.59 -0.56 -8.72
C HIS A 73 3.05 0.47 -7.72
N ILE A 74 3.26 0.26 -6.42
CA ILE A 74 2.81 1.15 -5.35
C ILE A 74 3.53 2.49 -5.46
N HIS A 75 4.85 2.47 -5.64
CA HIS A 75 5.67 3.66 -5.83
C HIS A 75 5.18 4.49 -7.02
N ALA A 76 4.98 3.86 -8.19
CA ALA A 76 4.47 4.55 -9.37
C ALA A 76 3.07 5.19 -9.15
N ARG A 77 2.20 4.52 -8.40
CA ARG A 77 0.87 5.05 -8.06
C ARG A 77 0.94 6.21 -7.08
N LEU A 78 1.78 6.14 -6.05
CA LEU A 78 1.98 7.24 -5.10
C LEU A 78 2.54 8.49 -5.83
N GLU A 79 3.51 8.28 -6.72
CA GLU A 79 4.08 9.35 -7.55
C GLU A 79 3.08 9.96 -8.53
N ALA A 80 2.21 9.15 -9.14
CA ALA A 80 1.16 9.66 -10.01
C ALA A 80 0.20 10.61 -9.26
N LEU A 81 -0.06 10.35 -7.98
CA LEU A 81 -0.87 11.21 -7.12
C LEU A 81 -0.12 12.45 -6.60
N ASN A 82 1.20 12.54 -6.78
CA ASN A 82 1.98 13.75 -6.50
C ASN A 82 1.90 14.77 -7.65
N ARG A 83 1.57 14.32 -8.86
CA ARG A 83 1.48 15.21 -10.01
C ARG A 83 0.16 15.98 -9.97
N PRO A 84 0.16 17.32 -10.06
CA PRO A 84 -1.07 18.07 -10.23
C PRO A 84 -1.75 17.62 -11.53
N LYS A 85 -3.06 17.36 -11.49
CA LYS A 85 -3.84 17.15 -12.71
C LYS A 85 -3.67 18.40 -13.58
N LYS A 86 -3.00 18.26 -14.71
CA LYS A 86 -2.97 19.28 -15.77
C LYS A 86 -4.37 19.53 -16.30
#